data_AF-A0AAX3UH67-F1
#
_entry.id   AF-A0AAX3UH67-F1
#
_cell.length_a   1.000
_cell.length_b   1.000
_cell.length_c   1.000
_cell.angle_alpha   90.00
_cell.angle_beta   90.00
_cell.angle_gamma   90.00
#
_symmetry.space_group_name_H-M   'P 1'
#
loop_
_entity.id
_entity.type
_entity.pdbx_description
1 polymer ?
#
loop_
_entity_poly.entity_id
_entity_poly.type
_entity_poly.pdbx_seq_one_letter_code
_entity_poly.pdbx_strand_id
1 'polypeptide(L)'
;MSSTKALKDETKMFKAGNSWGFRVTSKDKKALGASEDTIFEKIIDPNGDKITFKKLDAVDPSLDSFMDDFYQKHGDLMKELEDK
;
A
#
# COMPACT_ATOMS: atom_id res chain seq x y z
N MET A 1 27.25 -10.22 2.46
CA MET A 1 25.90 -9.59 2.41
C MET A 1 24.93 -10.65 1.93
N SER A 2 24.01 -11.11 2.79
CA SER A 2 23.03 -12.13 2.41
C SER A 2 21.94 -11.45 1.58
N SER A 3 21.89 -11.71 0.27
CA SER A 3 20.80 -11.29 -0.58
C SER A 3 19.55 -12.09 -0.20
N THR A 4 18.61 -11.46 0.48
CA THR A 4 17.32 -12.08 0.81
C THR A 4 16.59 -12.37 -0.50
N LYS A 5 16.62 -13.63 -0.96
CA LYS A 5 16.01 -14.04 -2.22
C LYS A 5 14.50 -13.79 -2.14
N ALA A 6 13.97 -12.97 -3.03
CA ALA A 6 12.53 -12.72 -3.13
C ALA A 6 11.78 -14.05 -3.35
N LEU A 7 10.69 -14.26 -2.62
CA LEU A 7 9.75 -15.34 -2.90
C LEU A 7 9.07 -15.03 -4.24
N LYS A 8 9.17 -15.96 -5.19
CA LYS A 8 8.56 -15.86 -6.51
C LYS A 8 7.72 -17.11 -6.74
N ASP A 9 6.48 -16.92 -7.13
CA ASP A 9 5.54 -17.98 -7.50
C ASP A 9 4.57 -17.45 -8.56
N GLU A 10 3.93 -18.35 -9.29
CA GLU A 10 2.92 -18.01 -10.27
C GLU A 10 1.54 -17.96 -9.61
N THR A 11 0.74 -16.94 -9.95
CA THR A 11 -0.64 -16.81 -9.47
C THR A 11 -1.54 -16.29 -10.58
N LYS A 12 -2.77 -16.80 -10.63
CA LYS A 12 -3.77 -16.41 -11.63
C LYS A 12 -4.89 -15.62 -10.98
N MET A 13 -5.34 -14.58 -11.66
CA MET A 13 -6.54 -13.84 -11.27
C MET A 13 -7.78 -14.74 -11.29
N PHE A 14 -8.70 -14.49 -10.37
CA PHE A 14 -10.01 -15.13 -10.35
C PHE A 14 -11.11 -14.09 -10.15
N LYS A 15 -12.31 -14.38 -10.65
CA LYS A 15 -13.48 -13.52 -10.46
C LYS A 15 -14.09 -13.77 -9.08
N ALA A 16 -14.38 -12.69 -8.36
CA ALA A 16 -15.01 -12.71 -7.04
C ALA A 16 -16.19 -11.72 -7.04
N GLY A 17 -17.39 -12.21 -7.32
CA GLY A 17 -18.55 -11.36 -7.56
C GLY A 17 -18.31 -10.40 -8.74
N ASN A 18 -18.34 -9.10 -8.46
CA ASN A 18 -18.13 -8.04 -9.46
C ASN A 18 -16.66 -7.56 -9.55
N SER A 19 -15.74 -8.19 -8.82
CA SER A 19 -14.32 -7.83 -8.83
C SER A 19 -13.42 -8.99 -9.26
N TRP A 20 -12.13 -8.69 -9.36
CA TRP A 20 -11.07 -9.67 -9.61
C TRP A 20 -10.08 -9.66 -8.46
N GLY A 21 -9.59 -10.85 -8.10
CA GLY A 21 -8.60 -11.03 -7.03
C GLY A 21 -7.42 -11.88 -7.46
N PHE A 22 -6.27 -11.66 -6.80
CA PHE A 22 -5.14 -12.58 -6.81
C PHE A 22 -5.18 -13.46 -5.57
N ARG A 23 -4.65 -14.69 -5.67
CA ARG A 23 -4.53 -15.56 -4.50
C ARG A 23 -3.30 -15.17 -3.69
N VAL A 24 -3.49 -14.92 -2.40
CA VAL A 24 -2.44 -14.85 -1.38
C VAL A 24 -2.48 -16.18 -0.62
N THR A 25 -1.40 -16.96 -0.68
CA THR A 25 -1.32 -18.25 0.00
C THR A 25 -1.00 -18.07 1.48
N SER A 26 -1.16 -19.11 2.29
CA SER A 26 -0.73 -19.09 3.70
C SER A 26 0.78 -18.81 3.85
N LYS A 27 1.59 -19.24 2.87
CA LYS A 27 3.02 -18.96 2.83
C LYS A 27 3.29 -17.47 2.58
N ASP A 28 2.56 -16.86 1.66
CA ASP A 28 2.67 -15.43 1.36
C ASP A 28 2.22 -14.59 2.57
N LYS A 29 1.06 -14.92 3.16
CA LYS A 29 0.56 -14.27 4.39
C LYS A 29 1.61 -14.29 5.51
N LYS A 30 2.25 -15.45 5.72
CA LYS A 30 3.32 -15.60 6.73
C LYS A 30 4.55 -14.76 6.39
N ALA A 31 4.97 -14.75 5.13
CA ALA A 31 6.11 -13.96 4.68
C ALA A 31 5.86 -12.44 4.78
N LEU A 32 4.61 -12.01 4.57
CA LEU A 32 4.18 -10.61 4.69
C LEU A 32 3.91 -10.18 6.15
N GLY A 33 3.88 -11.14 7.10
CA GLY A 33 3.41 -10.90 8.46
C GLY A 33 2.02 -10.25 8.49
N ALA A 34 1.13 -10.66 7.58
CA ALA A 34 -0.16 -10.03 7.38
C ALA A 34 -1.29 -10.76 8.13
N SER A 35 -2.31 -10.01 8.51
CA SER A 35 -3.60 -10.46 9.02
C SER A 35 -4.70 -10.15 8.00
N GLU A 36 -5.94 -10.51 8.33
CA GLU A 36 -7.12 -10.15 7.51
C GLU A 36 -7.39 -8.64 7.51
N ASP A 37 -6.98 -7.94 8.57
CA ASP A 37 -7.12 -6.48 8.71
C ASP A 37 -5.96 -5.69 8.09
N THR A 38 -4.96 -6.38 7.53
CA THR A 38 -3.81 -5.69 6.91
C THR A 38 -4.26 -5.00 5.63
N ILE A 39 -4.05 -3.68 5.58
CA ILE A 39 -4.34 -2.87 4.40
C ILE A 39 -3.09 -2.74 3.53
N PHE A 40 -3.28 -2.82 2.22
CA PHE A 40 -2.22 -2.62 1.24
C PHE A 40 -2.59 -1.45 0.31
N GLU A 41 -1.62 -0.58 0.05
CA GLU A 41 -1.68 0.34 -1.08
C GLU A 41 -1.46 -0.45 -2.38
N LYS A 42 -2.30 -0.17 -3.38
CA LYS A 42 -2.24 -0.79 -4.71
C LYS A 42 -1.71 0.21 -5.73
N ILE A 43 -0.59 -0.10 -6.35
CA ILE A 43 0.06 0.72 -7.38
C ILE A 43 0.12 -0.09 -8.68
N ILE A 44 -0.37 0.49 -9.78
CA ILE A 44 -0.25 -0.07 -11.12
C ILE A 44 0.76 0.79 -11.87
N ASP A 45 1.82 0.19 -12.39
CA ASP A 45 2.82 0.93 -13.15
C ASP A 45 2.15 1.56 -14.40
N PRO A 46 2.63 2.72 -14.88
CA PRO A 46 2.00 3.44 -15.99
C PRO A 46 1.91 2.63 -17.30
N ASN A 47 2.83 1.68 -17.51
CA ASN A 47 2.82 0.77 -18.66
C ASN A 47 1.89 -0.45 -18.48
N GLY A 48 1.33 -0.66 -17.29
CA GLY A 48 0.41 -1.76 -16.98
C GLY A 48 1.05 -3.12 -16.77
N ASP A 49 2.37 -3.25 -16.89
CA ASP A 49 3.07 -4.54 -16.83
C ASP A 49 3.23 -5.07 -15.40
N LYS A 50 3.08 -4.20 -14.41
CA LYS A 50 3.33 -4.52 -13.01
C LYS A 50 2.27 -3.91 -12.10
N ILE A 51 1.81 -4.74 -11.17
CA ILE A 51 1.05 -4.33 -10.01
C ILE A 51 1.90 -4.57 -8.76
N THR A 52 1.97 -3.58 -7.88
CA THR A 52 2.66 -3.68 -6.59
C THR A 52 1.66 -3.43 -5.47
N PHE A 53 1.64 -4.33 -4.49
CA PHE A 53 0.92 -4.15 -3.23
C PHE A 53 1.92 -3.82 -2.14
N LYS A 54 1.86 -2.61 -1.59
CA LYS A 54 2.71 -2.17 -0.50
C LYS A 54 1.92 -2.21 0.79
N LYS A 55 2.39 -2.95 1.79
CA LYS A 55 1.76 -2.98 3.11
C LYS A 55 1.75 -1.55 3.65
N LEU A 56 0.57 -1.06 4.05
CA LEU A 56 0.51 0.17 4.83
C LEU A 56 0.88 -0.19 6.26
N ASP A 57 1.80 0.58 6.83
CA ASP A 57 2.00 0.54 8.27
C ASP A 57 0.67 0.91 8.93
N ALA A 58 0.34 0.30 10.06
CA ALA A 58 -0.80 0.75 10.84
C ALA A 58 -0.59 2.25 11.05
N VAL A 59 -1.50 3.09 10.52
CA VAL A 59 -1.41 4.53 10.69
C VAL A 59 -1.32 4.76 12.18
N ASP A 60 -0.17 5.24 12.64
CA ASP A 60 -0.05 5.71 14.00
C ASP A 60 -1.07 6.84 14.13
N PRO A 61 -2.08 6.73 15.00
CA PRO A 61 -3.10 7.77 15.14
C PRO A 61 -2.50 9.15 15.44
N SER A 62 -1.27 9.19 15.98
CA SER A 62 -0.53 10.43 16.21
C SER A 62 -0.04 11.10 14.91
N LEU A 63 0.14 10.33 13.84
CA LEU A 63 0.54 10.85 12.54
C LEU A 63 -0.60 11.61 11.85
N ASP A 64 -1.83 11.12 11.97
CA ASP A 64 -3.01 11.85 11.46
C ASP A 64 -3.17 13.19 12.17
N SER A 65 -3.07 13.20 13.52
CA SER A 65 -3.11 14.44 14.28
C SER A 65 -1.95 15.40 13.93
N PHE A 66 -0.76 14.85 13.67
CA PHE A 66 0.38 15.66 13.24
C PHE A 66 0.13 16.30 11.87
N MET A 67 -0.46 15.56 10.92
CA MET A 67 -0.77 16.09 9.59
C MET A 67 -1.82 17.19 9.70
N ASP A 68 -2.90 16.99 10.45
CA ASP A 68 -3.92 18.01 10.68
C ASP A 68 -3.33 19.28 11.31
N ASP A 69 -2.51 19.13 12.35
CA ASP A 69 -1.83 20.25 13.01
C ASP A 69 -0.85 20.96 12.06
N PHE A 70 -0.11 20.21 11.24
CA PHE A 70 0.83 20.75 10.27
C PHE A 70 0.11 21.54 9.17
N TYR A 71 -0.99 21.02 8.62
CA TYR A 71 -1.81 21.72 7.64
C TYR A 71 -2.49 22.96 8.21
N GLN A 72 -2.97 22.92 9.46
CA GLN A 72 -3.50 24.12 10.11
C GLN A 72 -2.43 25.18 10.34
N LYS A 73 -1.24 24.77 10.77
CA LYS A 73 -0.13 25.69 11.09
C LYS A 73 0.54 26.29 9.86
N HIS A 74 0.56 25.57 8.74
CA HIS A 74 1.23 25.97 7.50
C HIS A 74 0.26 26.14 6.32
N GLY A 75 -1.04 26.28 6.59
CA GLY A 75 -2.08 26.33 5.56
C GLY A 75 -1.89 27.45 4.54
N ASP A 76 -1.31 28.57 4.95
CA ASP A 76 -1.00 29.69 4.04
C ASP A 76 0.09 29.32 3.02
N LEU A 77 1.10 28.54 3.45
CA LEU A 77 2.19 28.06 2.58
C LEU A 77 1.72 26.97 1.62
N MET A 78 0.77 26.13 2.05
CA MET A 78 0.19 25.08 1.20
C MET A 78 -0.74 25.65 0.13
N LYS A 79 -1.49 26.71 0.45
CA LYS A 79 -2.32 27.43 -0.53
C LYS A 79 -1.48 28.06 -1.65
N GLU A 80 -0.32 28.64 -1.33
CA GLU A 80 0.61 29.17 -2.34
C GLU A 80 1.17 28.10 -3.28
N LEU A 81 1.23 26.84 -2.85
CA LEU A 81 1.67 25.71 -3.68
C LEU A 81 0.54 25.12 -4.55
N GLU A 82 -0.73 25.23 -4.12
CA GLU A 82 -1.89 24.81 -4.92
C GLU A 82 -2.20 25.75 -6.08
N ASP A 83 -1.85 27.04 -5.96
CA ASP A 83 -2.10 28.07 -6.96
C ASP A 83 -1.05 28.11 -8.11
N LYS A 84 -0.23 27.06 -8.25
CA LYS A 84 0.78 26.89 -9.32
C LYS A 84 0.55 25.64 -10.16
#